data_AF-A0A174DFA6-F1
#
_entry.id   AF-A0A174DFA6-F1
#
_cell.length_a   1.000
_cell.length_b   1.000
_cell.length_c   1.000
_cell.angle_alpha   90.00
_cell.angle_beta   90.00
_cell.angle_gamma   90.00
#
_symmetry.space_group_name_H-M   'P 1'
#
loop_
_entity.id
_entity.type
_entity.pdbx_description
1 polymer ?
#
loop_
_entity_poly.entity_id
_entity_poly.type
_entity_poly.pdbx_seq_one_letter_code
_entity_poly.pdbx_strand_id
1 'polypeptide(L)'
;MVPQAVDDAIANAQRNHIENARFLCADAGEAARYLEGEGVRPDVVCVDPPRKGLAEDVVDTIADMGPQRVVYVSCDPGTLGRDVKRFAGRDYTLKKAVAVDMFPRTAHVETVVLLSKGEVDSKKIRVEFSLEDMDMSEFQDGATYTQIKDYVLEHSGLKVSNLYISQIKRKCGIEVGKNYNLPKSEDSRQPLCPPEKEKAIMEAFKYFGMI
;
A
#
# COMPACT_ATOMS: atom_id res chain seq x y z
N MET A 1 36.79 -1.58 -3.47
CA MET A 1 36.31 -2.87 -4.01
C MET A 1 37.39 -3.92 -3.81
N VAL A 2 37.02 -5.19 -3.64
CA VAL A 2 37.96 -6.31 -3.46
C VAL A 2 37.52 -7.46 -4.37
N PRO A 3 38.01 -7.53 -5.63
CA PRO A 3 37.58 -8.54 -6.61
C PRO A 3 37.75 -9.98 -6.11
N GLN A 4 38.81 -10.24 -5.35
CA GLN A 4 39.09 -11.56 -4.77
C GLN A 4 37.95 -12.05 -3.88
N ALA A 5 37.26 -11.15 -3.17
CA ALA A 5 36.12 -11.52 -2.34
C ALA A 5 34.91 -12.01 -3.18
N VAL A 6 34.77 -11.51 -4.40
CA VAL A 6 33.73 -11.96 -5.34
C VAL A 6 34.08 -13.32 -5.91
N ASP A 7 35.35 -13.55 -6.27
CA ASP A 7 35.83 -14.86 -6.70
C ASP A 7 35.64 -15.92 -5.61
N ASP A 8 35.95 -15.58 -4.36
CA ASP A 8 35.71 -16.43 -3.20
C ASP A 8 34.22 -16.72 -3.00
N ALA A 9 33.35 -15.72 -3.18
CA ALA A 9 31.91 -15.89 -3.07
C ALA A 9 31.34 -16.85 -4.14
N ILE A 10 31.83 -16.74 -5.38
CA ILE A 10 31.48 -17.64 -6.49
C ILE A 10 31.96 -19.07 -6.19
N ALA A 11 33.22 -19.22 -5.76
CA ALA A 11 33.77 -20.53 -5.39
C ALA A 11 33.01 -21.16 -4.23
N ASN A 12 32.59 -20.36 -3.23
CA ASN A 12 31.79 -20.83 -2.11
C ASN A 12 30.39 -21.27 -2.55
N ALA A 13 29.73 -20.53 -3.45
CA ALA A 13 28.44 -20.94 -4.00
C ALA A 13 28.54 -22.28 -4.74
N GLN A 14 29.59 -22.47 -5.56
CA GLN A 14 29.84 -23.72 -6.26
C GLN A 14 30.08 -24.90 -5.30
N ARG A 15 30.92 -24.71 -4.27
CA ARG A 15 31.18 -25.74 -3.24
C ARG A 15 29.93 -26.17 -2.47
N ASN A 16 28.94 -25.28 -2.34
CA ASN A 16 27.69 -25.53 -1.63
C ASN A 16 26.52 -25.86 -2.58
N HIS A 17 26.77 -26.04 -3.88
CA HIS A 17 25.74 -26.32 -4.89
C HIS A 17 24.61 -25.26 -4.93
N ILE A 18 24.96 -24.00 -4.73
CA ILE A 18 24.02 -22.87 -4.80
C ILE A 18 23.96 -22.34 -6.23
N GLU A 19 22.84 -22.55 -6.90
CA GLU A 19 22.62 -22.16 -8.30
C GLU A 19 21.82 -20.84 -8.45
N ASN A 20 21.20 -20.38 -7.37
CA ASN A 20 20.31 -19.21 -7.35
C ASN A 20 20.98 -17.94 -6.78
N ALA A 21 22.30 -17.85 -6.82
CA ALA A 21 23.07 -16.70 -6.36
C ALA A 21 23.81 -16.03 -7.52
N ARG A 22 23.69 -14.71 -7.63
CA ARG A 22 24.43 -13.87 -8.60
C ARG A 22 25.30 -12.89 -7.83
N PHE A 23 26.58 -12.80 -8.18
CA PHE A 23 27.55 -11.91 -7.54
C PHE A 23 27.97 -10.81 -8.52
N LEU A 24 28.04 -9.57 -8.02
CA LEU A 24 28.43 -8.40 -8.79
C LEU A 24 29.65 -7.74 -8.13
N CYS A 25 30.72 -7.53 -8.90
CA CYS A 25 31.90 -6.80 -8.44
C CYS A 25 31.77 -5.31 -8.80
N ALA A 26 31.12 -4.54 -7.94
CA ALA A 26 30.95 -3.09 -8.11
C ALA A 26 30.91 -2.37 -6.76
N ASP A 27 30.98 -1.04 -6.77
CA ASP A 27 30.59 -0.26 -5.61
C ASP A 27 29.10 -0.49 -5.29
N ALA A 28 28.71 -0.43 -4.01
CA ALA A 28 27.33 -0.72 -3.61
C ALA A 28 26.31 0.22 -4.26
N GLY A 29 26.64 1.51 -4.43
CA GLY A 29 25.76 2.46 -5.12
C GLY A 29 25.67 2.18 -6.61
N GLU A 30 26.78 1.82 -7.26
CA GLU A 30 26.79 1.41 -8.66
C GLU A 30 26.00 0.12 -8.90
N ALA A 31 26.20 -0.88 -8.05
CA ALA A 31 25.45 -2.14 -8.10
C ALA A 31 23.95 -1.92 -7.89
N ALA A 32 23.57 -1.09 -6.91
CA ALA A 32 22.18 -0.77 -6.63
C ALA A 32 21.51 -0.09 -7.84
N ARG A 33 22.16 0.91 -8.44
CA ARG A 33 21.66 1.59 -9.65
C ARG A 33 21.57 0.66 -10.85
N TYR A 34 22.55 -0.21 -11.03
CA TYR A 34 22.52 -1.23 -12.08
C TYR A 34 21.32 -2.17 -11.92
N LEU A 35 21.09 -2.69 -10.71
CA LEU A 35 19.96 -3.57 -10.40
C LEU A 35 18.61 -2.87 -10.53
N GLU A 36 18.52 -1.62 -10.10
CA GLU A 36 17.34 -0.78 -10.29
C GLU A 36 17.02 -0.62 -11.78
N GLY A 37 18.04 -0.33 -12.60
CA GLY A 37 17.93 -0.21 -14.06
C GLY A 37 17.55 -1.51 -14.77
N GLU A 38 17.92 -2.67 -14.22
CA GLU A 38 17.41 -3.98 -14.65
C GLU A 38 15.94 -4.22 -14.24
N GLY A 39 15.32 -3.29 -13.49
CA GLY A 39 13.95 -3.42 -13.02
C GLY A 39 13.80 -4.33 -11.80
N VAL A 40 14.89 -4.64 -11.09
CA VAL A 40 14.85 -5.52 -9.91
C VAL A 40 14.03 -4.85 -8.79
N ARG A 41 13.10 -5.61 -8.21
CA ARG A 41 12.27 -5.22 -7.07
C ARG A 41 12.39 -6.28 -5.98
N PRO A 42 13.40 -6.19 -5.10
CA PRO A 42 13.67 -7.21 -4.11
C PRO A 42 12.63 -7.17 -2.99
N ASP A 43 12.21 -8.31 -2.47
CA ASP A 43 11.37 -8.35 -1.26
C ASP A 43 12.12 -7.88 -0.01
N VAL A 44 13.43 -8.15 0.01
CA VAL A 44 14.33 -7.89 1.14
C VAL A 44 15.68 -7.41 0.63
N VAL A 45 16.23 -6.38 1.29
CA VAL A 45 17.62 -5.96 1.12
C VAL A 45 18.36 -6.17 2.44
N CYS A 46 19.55 -6.78 2.37
CA CYS A 46 20.45 -6.94 3.52
C CYS A 46 21.70 -6.10 3.29
N VAL A 47 22.09 -5.31 4.29
CA VAL A 47 23.28 -4.46 4.24
C VAL A 47 24.14 -4.65 5.49
N ASP A 48 25.45 -4.75 5.28
CA ASP A 48 26.48 -4.80 6.32
C ASP A 48 27.62 -3.84 5.93
N PRO A 49 27.40 -2.51 6.06
CA PRO A 49 28.39 -1.53 5.64
C PRO A 49 29.56 -1.42 6.62
N PRO A 50 30.69 -0.86 6.17
CA PRO A 50 31.79 -0.48 7.07
C PRO A 50 31.34 0.58 8.10
N ARG A 51 32.18 0.85 9.11
CA ARG A 51 31.90 1.81 10.21
C ARG A 51 31.39 3.20 9.80
N LYS A 52 31.63 3.65 8.57
CA LYS A 52 31.08 4.92 8.04
C LYS A 52 29.56 4.88 7.78
N GLY A 53 28.95 3.70 7.82
CA GLY A 53 27.56 3.44 7.43
C GLY A 53 27.36 3.48 5.92
N LEU A 54 26.10 3.61 5.51
CA LEU A 54 25.72 3.75 4.10
C LEU A 54 25.96 5.18 3.60
N ALA A 55 26.32 5.28 2.32
CA ALA A 55 26.24 6.53 1.60
C ALA A 55 24.76 6.91 1.38
N GLU A 56 24.48 8.20 1.24
CA GLU A 56 23.11 8.71 1.14
C GLU A 56 22.39 8.20 -0.12
N ASP A 57 23.09 8.24 -1.25
CA ASP A 57 22.61 7.74 -2.55
C ASP A 57 22.25 6.25 -2.52
N VAL A 58 22.95 5.46 -1.72
CA VAL A 58 22.65 4.03 -1.53
C VAL A 58 21.33 3.84 -0.78
N VAL A 59 21.05 4.65 0.25
CA VAL A 59 19.78 4.57 0.99
C VAL A 59 18.62 4.92 0.06
N ASP A 60 18.77 5.97 -0.74
CA ASP A 60 17.74 6.40 -1.69
C ASP A 60 17.48 5.32 -2.74
N THR A 61 18.54 4.79 -3.36
CA THR A 61 18.42 3.73 -4.37
C THR A 61 17.74 2.47 -3.80
N ILE A 62 18.09 2.05 -2.57
CA ILE A 62 17.44 0.92 -1.91
C ILE A 62 15.95 1.21 -1.70
N ALA A 63 15.60 2.42 -1.25
CA ALA A 63 14.20 2.78 -1.02
C ALA A 63 13.38 2.85 -2.32
N ASP A 64 13.99 3.31 -3.42
CA ASP A 64 13.38 3.42 -4.75
C ASP A 64 13.10 2.04 -5.36
N MET A 65 14.00 1.06 -5.14
CA MET A 65 13.74 -0.35 -5.45
C MET A 65 12.58 -0.94 -4.63
N GLY A 66 12.18 -0.27 -3.55
CA GLY A 66 10.94 -0.52 -2.81
C GLY A 66 10.82 -1.85 -2.04
N PRO A 67 11.87 -2.40 -1.43
CA PRO A 67 11.76 -3.64 -0.66
C PRO A 67 10.82 -3.49 0.53
N GLN A 68 10.07 -4.55 0.83
CA GLN A 68 9.20 -4.56 2.01
C GLN A 68 10.01 -4.53 3.31
N ARG A 69 11.22 -5.09 3.29
CA ARG A 69 12.11 -5.20 4.46
C ARG A 69 13.54 -4.81 4.12
N VAL A 70 14.18 -4.09 5.03
CA VAL A 70 15.64 -3.87 5.00
C VAL A 70 16.22 -4.41 6.31
N VAL A 71 17.16 -5.35 6.20
CA VAL A 71 17.95 -5.88 7.32
C VAL A 71 19.29 -5.17 7.29
N TYR A 72 19.63 -4.48 8.37
CA TYR A 72 20.85 -3.69 8.45
C TYR A 72 21.68 -4.20 9.63
N VAL A 73 22.90 -4.65 9.34
CA VAL A 73 23.93 -5.04 10.32
C VAL A 73 24.91 -3.87 10.47
N SER A 74 25.26 -3.50 11.70
CA SER A 74 26.19 -2.40 11.95
C SER A 74 27.09 -2.66 13.14
N CYS A 75 28.37 -2.40 12.95
CA CYS A 75 29.38 -2.38 14.01
C CYS A 75 29.49 -1.01 14.72
N ASP A 76 28.76 0.00 14.25
CA ASP A 76 28.72 1.35 14.82
C ASP A 76 27.26 1.82 15.02
N PRO A 77 26.78 1.90 16.28
CA PRO A 77 25.42 2.34 16.57
C PRO A 77 25.11 3.80 16.19
N GLY A 78 26.13 4.66 16.13
CA GLY A 78 25.96 6.08 15.82
C GLY A 78 25.63 6.30 14.34
N THR A 79 26.42 5.71 13.45
CA THR A 79 26.15 5.76 12.00
C THR A 79 24.89 4.97 11.62
N LEU A 80 24.62 3.86 12.32
CA LEU A 80 23.34 3.15 12.21
C LEU A 80 22.15 4.08 12.50
N GLY A 81 22.19 4.82 13.61
CA GLY A 81 21.11 5.75 13.96
C GLY A 81 20.88 6.83 12.89
N ARG A 82 21.95 7.36 12.28
CA ARG A 82 21.88 8.29 11.15
C ARG A 82 21.17 7.66 9.95
N ASP A 83 21.54 6.45 9.58
CA ASP A 83 21.01 5.81 8.38
C ASP A 83 19.57 5.31 8.58
N VAL A 84 19.21 4.84 9.78
CA VAL A 84 17.82 4.57 10.16
C VAL A 84 16.95 5.83 10.02
N LYS A 85 17.47 7.01 10.40
CA LYS A 85 16.75 8.28 10.21
C LYS A 85 16.54 8.62 8.74
N ARG A 86 17.51 8.33 7.86
CA ARG A 86 17.38 8.51 6.41
C ARG A 86 16.30 7.60 5.84
N PHE A 87 16.32 6.31 6.20
CA PHE A 87 15.27 5.36 5.84
C PHE A 87 13.89 5.80 6.33
N ALA A 88 13.79 6.39 7.52
CA ALA A 88 12.53 6.95 8.03
C ALA A 88 11.97 8.08 7.16
N GLY A 89 12.84 8.87 6.51
CA GLY A 89 12.43 9.87 5.50
C GLY A 89 11.96 9.27 4.17
N ARG A 90 12.12 7.95 3.98
CA ARG A 90 11.70 7.19 2.80
C ARG A 90 10.61 6.16 3.14
N ASP A 91 9.76 6.47 4.12
CA ASP A 91 8.64 5.64 4.59
C ASP A 91 9.03 4.29 5.23
N TYR A 92 10.26 4.11 5.69
CA TYR A 92 10.63 2.92 6.46
C TYR A 92 10.50 3.15 7.96
N THR A 93 10.02 2.14 8.69
CA THR A 93 9.92 2.16 10.15
C THR A 93 10.81 1.09 10.76
N LEU A 94 11.55 1.46 11.81
CA LEU A 94 12.27 0.52 12.67
C LEU A 94 11.28 -0.39 13.40
N LYS A 95 11.36 -1.70 13.14
CA LYS A 95 10.50 -2.71 13.76
C LYS A 95 11.20 -3.48 14.88
N LYS A 96 12.50 -3.74 14.74
CA LYS A 96 13.29 -4.49 15.72
C LYS A 96 14.75 -4.05 15.67
N ALA A 97 15.40 -4.06 16.83
CA ALA A 97 16.86 -3.91 16.97
C ALA A 97 17.37 -4.96 17.96
N VAL A 98 18.51 -5.58 17.65
CA VAL A 98 19.17 -6.57 18.51
C VAL A 98 20.66 -6.26 18.53
N ALA A 99 21.20 -6.03 19.73
CA ALA A 99 22.64 -5.96 19.93
C ALA A 99 23.23 -7.38 20.08
N VAL A 100 24.41 -7.59 19.50
CA VAL A 100 25.16 -8.85 19.52
C VAL A 100 26.56 -8.55 20.04
N ASP A 101 26.95 -9.22 21.12
CA ASP A 101 28.30 -9.14 21.67
C ASP A 101 29.26 -10.05 20.88
N MET A 102 29.69 -9.56 19.71
CA MET A 102 30.64 -10.28 18.85
C MET A 102 32.10 -10.11 19.33
N PHE A 103 32.36 -9.09 20.15
CA PHE A 103 33.69 -8.76 20.66
C PHE A 103 33.66 -8.52 22.19
N PRO A 104 33.51 -9.60 22.99
CA PRO A 104 33.40 -9.48 24.43
C PRO A 104 34.59 -8.75 25.04
N ARG A 105 34.31 -7.97 26.09
CA ARG A 105 35.30 -7.13 26.82
C ARG A 105 35.91 -6.01 25.97
N THR A 106 35.25 -5.61 24.89
CA THR A 106 35.58 -4.40 24.13
C THR A 106 34.43 -3.39 24.21
N ALA A 107 34.64 -2.19 23.67
CA ALA A 107 33.59 -1.19 23.52
C ALA A 107 32.72 -1.40 22.26
N HIS A 108 33.03 -2.40 21.44
CA HIS A 108 32.31 -2.65 20.19
C HIS A 108 30.97 -3.33 20.45
N VAL A 109 29.94 -2.89 19.73
CA VAL A 109 28.60 -3.47 19.78
C VAL A 109 28.12 -3.66 18.35
N GLU A 110 27.95 -4.92 17.97
CA GLU A 110 27.32 -5.25 16.69
C GLU A 110 25.80 -5.13 16.87
N THR A 111 25.11 -4.55 15.90
CA THR A 111 23.66 -4.33 15.99
C THR A 111 22.99 -4.73 14.69
N VAL A 112 21.95 -5.56 14.79
CA VAL A 112 21.09 -5.91 13.66
C VAL A 112 19.75 -5.22 13.83
N VAL A 113 19.31 -4.49 12.82
CA VAL A 113 17.99 -3.85 12.79
C VAL A 113 17.15 -4.36 11.63
N LEU A 114 15.85 -4.45 11.88
CA LEU A 114 14.83 -4.69 10.88
C LEU A 114 14.06 -3.40 10.64
N LEU A 115 14.13 -2.91 9.42
CA LEU A 115 13.30 -1.84 8.89
C LEU A 115 12.22 -2.46 8.00
N SER A 116 11.02 -1.91 8.06
CA SER A 116 9.89 -2.30 7.21
C SER A 116 9.37 -1.08 6.48
N LYS A 117 9.06 -1.21 5.20
CA LYS A 117 8.31 -0.18 4.49
C LYS A 117 6.97 0.00 5.19
N GLY A 118 6.56 1.25 5.37
CA GLY A 118 5.29 1.59 6.00
C GLY A 118 4.14 1.01 5.18
N GLU A 119 3.15 0.46 5.86
CA GLU A 119 1.86 0.20 5.22
C GLU A 119 1.25 1.57 4.90
N VAL A 120 0.98 1.81 3.63
CA VAL A 120 0.19 2.98 3.24
C VAL A 120 -1.20 2.77 3.81
N ASP A 121 -1.52 3.46 4.90
CA ASP A 121 -2.87 3.47 5.46
C ASP A 121 -3.79 3.97 4.35
N SER A 122 -4.58 3.07 3.76
CA SER A 122 -5.47 3.37 2.64
C SER A 122 -6.45 4.50 2.98
N LYS A 123 -6.66 4.78 4.28
CA LYS A 123 -7.46 5.91 4.79
C LYS A 123 -6.77 7.27 4.63
N LYS A 124 -5.46 7.32 4.37
CA LYS A 124 -4.66 8.55 4.22
C LYS A 124 -4.28 8.86 2.78
N ILE A 125 -4.58 7.96 1.84
CA ILE A 125 -4.38 8.22 0.42
C ILE A 125 -5.56 9.06 -0.08
N ARG A 126 -5.34 10.36 -0.29
CA ARG A 126 -6.20 11.14 -1.19
C ARG A 126 -5.64 10.97 -2.60
N VAL A 127 -6.27 10.11 -3.38
CA VAL A 127 -6.04 10.06 -4.82
C VAL A 127 -6.97 11.12 -5.44
N GLU A 128 -6.39 12.18 -5.98
CA GLU A 128 -7.12 13.10 -6.86
C GLU A 128 -7.15 12.46 -8.25
N PHE A 129 -8.30 11.90 -8.61
CA PHE A 129 -8.53 11.46 -9.98
C PHE A 129 -8.98 12.67 -10.80
N SER A 130 -8.25 13.00 -11.87
CA SER A 130 -8.83 13.83 -12.93
C SER A 130 -9.84 12.98 -13.70
N LEU A 131 -11.08 13.45 -13.77
CA LEU A 131 -12.15 12.81 -14.53
C LEU A 131 -11.93 12.88 -16.05
N GLU A 132 -10.91 13.61 -16.50
CA GLU A 132 -10.69 13.93 -17.91
C GLU A 132 -10.22 12.72 -18.74
N ASP A 133 -9.63 11.69 -18.10
CA ASP A 133 -9.07 10.52 -18.77
C ASP A 133 -9.62 9.16 -18.28
N MET A 134 -10.67 9.15 -17.44
CA MET A 134 -11.31 7.89 -17.04
C MET A 134 -12.30 7.41 -18.11
N ASP A 135 -11.97 6.31 -18.78
CA ASP A 135 -12.89 5.58 -19.63
C ASP A 135 -13.98 4.92 -18.77
N MET A 136 -15.13 5.59 -18.69
CA MET A 136 -16.29 5.15 -17.90
C MET A 136 -17.09 4.02 -18.56
N SER A 137 -16.63 3.46 -19.68
CA SER A 137 -17.32 2.41 -20.42
C SER A 137 -17.33 1.04 -19.71
N GLU A 138 -16.50 0.83 -18.68
CA GLU A 138 -16.39 -0.45 -17.95
C GLU A 138 -17.18 -0.52 -16.62
N PHE A 139 -17.76 0.58 -16.12
CA PHE A 139 -18.60 0.56 -14.92
C PHE A 139 -20.05 0.19 -15.23
N GLN A 140 -20.27 -1.02 -15.73
CA GLN A 140 -21.59 -1.65 -15.71
C GLN A 140 -21.85 -2.23 -14.31
N ASP A 141 -22.46 -1.44 -13.42
CA ASP A 141 -23.41 -1.94 -12.39
C ASP A 141 -23.94 -0.81 -11.48
N GLY A 142 -24.50 0.25 -12.07
CA GLY A 142 -25.37 1.23 -11.40
C GLY A 142 -24.81 1.97 -10.17
N ALA A 143 -25.63 2.85 -9.58
CA ALA A 143 -25.24 3.60 -8.38
C ALA A 143 -25.57 2.86 -7.07
N THR A 144 -24.64 2.96 -6.12
CA THR A 144 -24.82 2.51 -4.74
C THR A 144 -25.85 3.37 -3.99
N TYR A 145 -26.41 2.83 -2.91
CA TYR A 145 -27.38 3.55 -2.06
C TYR A 145 -26.81 4.84 -1.46
N THR A 146 -25.50 4.87 -1.18
CA THR A 146 -24.84 6.07 -0.64
C THR A 146 -24.78 7.16 -1.70
N GLN A 147 -24.35 6.83 -2.92
CA GLN A 147 -24.32 7.78 -4.05
C GLN A 147 -25.70 8.37 -4.36
N ILE A 148 -26.75 7.53 -4.32
CA ILE A 148 -28.14 8.00 -4.53
C ILE A 148 -28.56 8.98 -3.41
N LYS A 149 -28.20 8.71 -2.15
CA LYS A 149 -28.54 9.61 -1.03
C LYS A 149 -27.83 10.95 -1.14
N ASP A 150 -26.55 10.92 -1.47
CA ASP A 150 -25.73 12.12 -1.55
C ASP A 150 -26.21 13.01 -2.70
N TYR A 151 -26.49 12.42 -3.87
CA TYR A 151 -27.09 13.15 -5.00
C TYR A 151 -28.41 13.82 -4.62
N VAL A 152 -29.32 13.07 -3.98
CA VAL A 152 -30.63 13.60 -3.56
C VAL A 152 -30.47 14.73 -2.55
N LEU A 153 -29.54 14.59 -1.60
CA LEU A 153 -29.28 15.63 -0.61
C LEU A 153 -28.72 16.91 -1.26
N GLU A 154 -27.80 16.77 -2.21
CA GLU A 154 -27.17 17.92 -2.90
C GLU A 154 -28.14 18.66 -3.82
N HIS A 155 -28.96 17.92 -4.58
CA HIS A 155 -29.79 18.51 -5.64
C HIS A 155 -31.19 18.91 -5.16
N SER A 156 -31.71 18.27 -4.11
CA SER A 156 -33.06 18.55 -3.58
C SER A 156 -33.07 19.07 -2.15
N GLY A 157 -31.95 18.97 -1.41
CA GLY A 157 -31.89 19.26 0.03
C GLY A 157 -32.61 18.24 0.91
N LEU A 158 -33.18 17.18 0.33
CA LEU A 158 -33.99 16.19 1.05
C LEU A 158 -33.15 15.00 1.52
N LYS A 159 -33.37 14.57 2.76
CA LYS A 159 -32.79 13.31 3.27
C LYS A 159 -33.70 12.13 2.96
N VAL A 160 -33.16 11.11 2.29
CA VAL A 160 -33.87 9.88 1.91
C VAL A 160 -33.31 8.63 2.61
N SER A 161 -34.19 7.67 2.92
CA SER A 161 -33.84 6.42 3.59
C SER A 161 -33.58 5.29 2.58
N ASN A 162 -32.85 4.25 3.00
CA ASN A 162 -32.66 3.04 2.17
C ASN A 162 -33.99 2.38 1.81
N LEU A 163 -34.99 2.48 2.70
CA LEU A 163 -36.33 1.96 2.47
C LEU A 163 -36.98 2.62 1.25
N TYR A 164 -36.95 3.94 1.17
CA TYR A 164 -37.54 4.70 0.06
C TYR A 164 -36.83 4.42 -1.27
N ILE A 165 -35.49 4.40 -1.27
CA ILE A 165 -34.73 4.02 -2.47
C ILE A 165 -35.10 2.62 -2.94
N SER A 166 -35.26 1.67 -2.02
CA SER A 166 -35.65 0.28 -2.36
C SER A 166 -37.08 0.18 -2.88
N GLN A 167 -38.02 0.98 -2.34
CA GLN A 167 -39.39 1.05 -2.84
C GLN A 167 -39.41 1.57 -4.29
N ILE A 168 -38.62 2.60 -4.61
CA ILE A 168 -38.55 3.14 -5.98
C ILE A 168 -37.81 2.18 -6.92
N LYS A 169 -36.73 1.51 -6.49
CA LYS A 169 -36.08 0.44 -7.28
C LYS A 169 -37.08 -0.64 -7.70
N ARG A 170 -37.92 -1.11 -6.78
CA ARG A 170 -39.00 -2.09 -7.08
C ARG A 170 -40.02 -1.53 -8.07
N LYS A 171 -40.40 -0.25 -7.91
CA LYS A 171 -41.34 0.42 -8.83
C LYS A 171 -40.78 0.55 -10.25
N CYS A 172 -39.47 0.70 -10.38
CA CYS A 172 -38.76 0.81 -11.65
C CYS A 172 -38.29 -0.54 -12.23
N GLY A 173 -38.60 -1.67 -11.60
CA GLY A 173 -38.20 -3.00 -12.09
C GLY A 173 -36.73 -3.36 -11.88
N ILE A 174 -36.00 -2.60 -11.03
CA ILE A 174 -34.59 -2.85 -10.72
C ILE A 174 -34.50 -3.88 -9.59
N GLU A 175 -33.68 -4.92 -9.78
CA GLU A 175 -33.45 -5.92 -8.73
C GLU A 175 -32.88 -5.29 -7.45
N VAL A 176 -33.46 -5.68 -6.32
CA VAL A 176 -33.04 -5.24 -4.99
C VAL A 176 -32.50 -6.44 -4.23
N GLY A 177 -31.26 -6.36 -3.77
CA GLY A 177 -30.59 -7.44 -3.03
C GLY A 177 -31.40 -7.94 -1.82
N LYS A 178 -31.21 -9.22 -1.46
CA LYS A 178 -32.01 -10.01 -0.50
C LYS A 178 -32.13 -9.45 0.94
N ASN A 179 -31.44 -8.37 1.29
CA ASN A 179 -31.23 -7.92 2.69
C ASN A 179 -32.00 -6.65 3.12
N TYR A 180 -32.98 -6.16 2.36
CA TYR A 180 -33.67 -4.93 2.71
C TYR A 180 -35.05 -5.14 3.32
N ASN A 181 -35.18 -4.73 4.60
CA ASN A 181 -36.41 -4.45 5.36
C ASN A 181 -37.66 -5.13 4.81
N LEU A 182 -37.62 -6.46 4.72
CA LEU A 182 -38.83 -7.23 4.53
C LEU A 182 -39.67 -7.05 5.79
N PRO A 183 -40.98 -6.83 5.64
CA PRO A 183 -41.87 -6.71 6.78
C PRO A 183 -41.70 -7.96 7.67
N LYS A 184 -41.47 -7.75 8.98
CA LYS A 184 -41.28 -8.86 9.95
C LYS A 184 -42.59 -9.65 10.19
N SER A 185 -43.73 -9.12 9.75
CA SER A 185 -45.06 -9.73 9.82
C SER A 185 -45.95 -9.25 8.65
N GLU A 186 -46.93 -10.05 8.24
CA GLU A 186 -47.89 -9.73 7.17
C GLU A 186 -48.67 -8.43 7.42
N ASP A 187 -48.86 -8.04 8.69
CA ASP A 187 -49.61 -6.84 9.11
C ASP A 187 -48.75 -5.59 9.37
N SER A 188 -47.44 -5.63 9.09
CA SER A 188 -46.58 -4.47 9.35
C SER A 188 -46.71 -3.37 8.28
N ARG A 189 -47.44 -2.31 8.60
CA ARG A 189 -47.55 -1.10 7.76
C ARG A 189 -46.20 -0.38 7.66
N GLN A 190 -45.53 -0.50 6.51
CA GLN A 190 -44.33 0.27 6.21
C GLN A 190 -44.69 1.67 5.70
N PRO A 191 -43.95 2.73 6.09
CA PRO A 191 -44.17 4.06 5.54
C PRO A 191 -43.85 4.08 4.05
N LEU A 192 -44.77 4.61 3.25
CA LEU A 192 -44.57 4.83 1.82
C LEU A 192 -43.72 6.09 1.60
N CYS A 193 -42.89 6.06 0.54
CA CYS A 193 -42.11 7.22 0.14
C CYS A 193 -43.02 8.42 -0.18
N PRO A 194 -42.81 9.60 0.45
CA PRO A 194 -43.52 10.81 0.07
C PRO A 194 -43.24 11.22 -1.39
N PRO A 195 -44.21 11.83 -2.11
CA PRO A 195 -44.07 12.17 -3.53
C PRO A 195 -42.85 13.04 -3.86
N GLU A 196 -42.49 13.98 -2.98
CA GLU A 196 -41.33 14.86 -3.15
C GLU A 196 -40.01 14.08 -3.15
N LYS A 197 -39.88 13.10 -2.25
CA LYS A 197 -38.70 12.23 -2.13
C LYS A 197 -38.63 11.24 -3.28
N GLU A 198 -39.79 10.74 -3.73
CA GLU A 198 -39.87 9.88 -4.90
C GLU A 198 -39.35 10.58 -6.16
N LYS A 199 -39.76 11.83 -6.41
CA LYS A 199 -39.27 12.60 -7.56
C LYS A 199 -37.74 12.77 -7.52
N ALA A 200 -37.20 13.13 -6.35
CA ALA A 200 -35.75 13.31 -6.20
C ALA A 200 -34.97 11.99 -6.41
N ILE A 201 -35.49 10.86 -5.93
CA ILE A 201 -34.87 9.54 -6.16
C ILE A 201 -34.94 9.15 -7.64
N MET A 202 -36.04 9.44 -8.33
CA MET A 202 -36.15 9.20 -9.78
C MET A 202 -35.17 10.04 -10.60
N GLU A 203 -34.95 11.30 -10.22
CA GLU A 203 -33.94 12.16 -10.85
C GLU A 203 -32.53 11.59 -10.64
N ALA A 204 -32.23 11.09 -9.44
CA ALA A 204 -30.97 10.40 -9.17
C ALA A 204 -30.80 9.16 -10.05
N PHE A 205 -31.86 8.33 -10.22
CA PHE A 205 -31.76 7.13 -11.05
C PHE A 205 -31.49 7.45 -12.52
N LYS A 206 -32.11 8.51 -13.06
CA LYS A 206 -31.82 8.99 -14.42
C LYS A 206 -30.38 9.48 -14.55
N TYR A 207 -29.91 10.25 -13.57
CA TYR A 207 -28.54 10.75 -13.54
C TYR A 207 -27.50 9.61 -13.55
N PHE A 208 -27.77 8.54 -12.79
CA PHE A 208 -26.90 7.37 -12.72
C PHE A 208 -27.18 6.32 -13.81
N GLY A 209 -28.00 6.62 -14.82
CA GLY A 209 -28.31 5.69 -15.92
C GLY A 209 -28.99 4.39 -15.47
N MET A 210 -29.69 4.41 -14.33
CA MET A 210 -30.38 3.24 -13.78
C MET A 210 -31.78 3.03 -14.39
N ILE A 211 -32.38 4.09 -14.95
CA ILE A 211 -33.69 4.11 -15.64
C ILE A 211 -33.68 5.09 -16.82
#